data_AF-A0A6L7QGP9-F1
#
_entry.id   AF-A0A6L7QGP9-F1
#
_cell.length_a   1.000
_cell.length_b   1.000
_cell.length_c   1.000
_cell.angle_alpha   90.00
_cell.angle_beta   90.00
_cell.angle_gamma   90.00
#
_symmetry.space_group_name_H-M   'P 1'
#
loop_
_entity.id
_entity.type
_entity.pdbx_description
1 polymer ?
#
loop_
_entity_poly.entity_id
_entity_poly.type
_entity_poly.pdbx_seq_one_letter_code
_entity_poly.pdbx_strand_id
1 'polypeptide(L)'
;MREGIGWMHIKDYKIDPALQWEGVVDEERLKNFVPADRGDSAHEAILRDFLTRIPALEHKLKQKGVPGVFLDLEPHLKGGGQFGGFSGVDGFGVALRALINLLDYVDIGYALTDYEAIARQRD
;
A
#
# COMPACT_ATOMS: atom_id res chain seq x y z
N MET A 1 -1.70 15.82 3.28
CA MET A 1 -1.54 15.07 2.01
C MET A 1 -1.53 16.03 0.84
N ARG A 2 -0.77 15.76 -0.23
CA ARG A 2 -0.55 16.70 -1.36
C ARG A 2 -1.75 16.79 -2.32
N GLU A 3 -1.92 17.93 -3.00
CA GLU A 3 -2.88 18.07 -4.10
C GLU A 3 -2.55 17.12 -5.26
N GLY A 4 -3.58 16.68 -5.99
CA GLY A 4 -3.41 15.82 -7.18
C GLY A 4 -3.31 14.31 -6.94
N ILE A 5 -3.40 13.83 -5.69
CA ILE A 5 -3.47 12.39 -5.41
C ILE A 5 -4.69 11.75 -6.07
N GLY A 6 -4.50 10.58 -6.68
CA GLY A 6 -5.53 9.74 -7.30
C GLY A 6 -5.74 8.43 -6.55
N TRP A 7 -4.67 7.66 -6.37
CA TRP A 7 -4.63 6.43 -5.59
C TRP A 7 -3.33 6.37 -4.78
N MET A 8 -3.20 5.37 -3.91
CA MET A 8 -2.02 5.17 -3.06
C MET A 8 -1.59 3.71 -3.12
N HIS A 9 -0.30 3.47 -3.30
CA HIS A 9 0.29 2.15 -3.10
C HIS A 9 0.68 2.01 -1.63
N ILE A 10 0.43 0.84 -1.05
CA ILE A 10 0.79 0.49 0.32
C ILE A 10 1.99 -0.43 0.32
N LYS A 11 3.08 0.08 0.90
CA LYS A 11 4.35 -0.61 1.10
C LYS A 11 5.05 0.07 2.25
N ASP A 12 5.69 -0.70 3.13
CA ASP A 12 6.47 -0.11 4.21
C ASP A 12 7.84 -0.76 4.32
N TYR A 13 8.75 0.00 4.91
CA TYR A 13 10.16 -0.32 5.00
C TYR A 13 10.65 0.04 6.39
N LYS A 14 11.38 -0.89 7.00
CA LYS A 14 12.05 -0.65 8.27
C LYS A 14 13.41 -0.03 8.02
N ILE A 15 13.58 1.23 8.42
CA ILE A 15 14.81 1.98 8.22
C ILE A 15 15.91 1.36 9.07
N ASP A 16 17.04 1.07 8.42
CA ASP A 16 18.29 0.82 9.15
C ASP A 16 18.90 2.17 9.53
N PRO A 17 18.93 2.54 10.82
CA PRO A 17 19.43 3.85 11.26
C PRO A 17 20.94 4.02 11.03
N ALA A 18 21.68 2.92 10.81
CA ALA A 18 23.10 2.97 10.48
C ALA A 18 23.35 3.09 8.96
N LEU A 19 22.29 3.10 8.13
CA LEU A 19 22.41 3.25 6.69
C LEU A 19 23.03 4.60 6.34
N GLN A 20 24.13 4.55 5.58
CA GLN A 20 24.60 5.69 4.82
C GLN A 20 24.21 5.51 3.35
N TRP A 21 23.59 6.53 2.76
CA TRP A 21 23.22 6.48 1.36
C TRP A 21 24.46 6.60 0.47
N GLU A 22 24.77 5.55 -0.27
CA GLU A 22 25.97 5.49 -1.12
C GLU A 22 25.73 6.00 -2.55
N GLY A 23 24.56 6.59 -2.83
CA GLY A 23 24.19 7.08 -4.16
C GLY A 23 23.47 6.05 -5.04
N VAL A 24 23.49 4.78 -4.66
CA VAL A 24 22.84 3.67 -5.36
C VAL A 24 21.98 2.84 -4.41
N VAL A 25 21.01 2.12 -4.96
CA VAL A 25 20.19 1.18 -4.19
C VAL A 25 21.04 -0.04 -3.82
N ASP A 26 21.17 -0.27 -2.52
CA ASP A 26 21.74 -1.51 -1.97
C ASP A 26 20.66 -2.61 -2.01
N GLU A 27 20.80 -3.55 -2.95
CA GLU A 27 19.84 -4.63 -3.13
C GLU A 27 19.73 -5.55 -1.89
N GLU A 28 20.80 -5.71 -1.11
CA GLU A 28 20.75 -6.55 0.10
C GLU A 28 19.82 -5.99 1.16
N ARG A 29 19.58 -4.68 1.14
CA ARG A 29 18.69 -3.99 2.10
C ARG A 29 17.23 -4.10 1.74
N LEU A 30 16.91 -4.58 0.54
CA LEU A 30 15.53 -4.81 0.13
C LEU A 30 14.84 -5.92 0.94
N LYS A 31 15.57 -6.63 1.79
CA LYS A 31 15.00 -7.53 2.83
C LYS A 31 14.25 -6.79 3.97
N ASN A 32 14.40 -5.47 4.08
CA ASN A 32 13.82 -4.69 5.16
C ASN A 32 12.39 -4.19 4.88
N PHE A 33 11.79 -4.58 3.74
CA PHE A 33 10.37 -4.34 3.52
C PHE A 33 9.53 -5.15 4.51
N VAL A 34 8.55 -4.47 5.08
CA VAL A 34 7.68 -4.99 6.13
C VAL A 34 6.23 -4.58 5.87
N PRO A 35 5.25 -5.19 6.55
CA PRO A 35 3.86 -4.73 6.46
C PRO A 35 3.69 -3.30 6.98
N ALA A 36 2.58 -2.65 6.57
CA ALA A 36 2.29 -1.24 6.85
C ALA A 36 2.16 -0.86 8.33
N ASP A 37 2.04 -1.85 9.22
CA ASP A 37 1.95 -1.68 10.67
C ASP A 37 3.28 -1.97 11.40
N ARG A 38 4.39 -2.12 10.65
CA ARG A 38 5.71 -2.50 11.19
C ARG A 38 6.87 -1.64 10.71
N GLY A 39 6.69 -0.86 9.65
CA GLY A 39 7.74 0.00 9.11
C GLY A 39 7.69 1.41 9.66
N ASP A 40 8.56 2.26 9.12
CA ASP A 40 8.82 3.61 9.63
C ASP A 40 8.15 4.71 8.78
N SER A 41 7.29 4.32 7.82
CA SER A 41 6.58 5.29 6.96
C SER A 41 5.43 6.02 7.66
N ALA A 42 5.05 5.59 8.88
CA ALA A 42 3.95 6.16 9.66
C ALA A 42 2.59 6.13 8.94
N HIS A 43 2.24 4.97 8.36
CA HIS A 43 0.98 4.77 7.63
C HIS A 43 -0.26 5.15 8.43
N GLU A 44 -0.27 4.97 9.75
CA GLU A 44 -1.39 5.39 10.61
C GLU A 44 -1.70 6.89 10.47
N ALA A 45 -0.70 7.75 10.64
CA ALA A 45 -0.86 9.19 10.52
C ALA A 45 -1.25 9.60 9.09
N ILE A 46 -0.63 8.96 8.08
CA ILE A 46 -0.93 9.20 6.66
C ILE A 46 -2.39 8.85 6.35
N LEU A 47 -2.88 7.70 6.84
CA LEU A 47 -4.24 7.24 6.58
C LEU A 47 -5.28 8.08 7.32
N ARG A 48 -5.01 8.53 8.55
CA ARG A 48 -5.90 9.49 9.24
C ARG A 48 -6.07 10.80 8.48
N ASP A 49 -4.98 11.34 7.96
CA ASP A 49 -5.06 12.52 7.09
C ASP A 49 -5.78 12.20 5.76
N PHE A 50 -5.53 11.01 5.20
CA PHE A 50 -6.18 10.58 3.96
C PHE A 50 -7.69 10.42 4.08
N LEU A 51 -8.19 9.90 5.22
CA LEU A 51 -9.61 9.73 5.52
C LEU A 51 -10.40 11.03 5.23
N THR A 52 -9.85 12.18 5.62
CA THR A 52 -10.48 13.50 5.42
C THR A 52 -10.66 13.87 3.94
N ARG A 53 -9.91 13.23 3.04
CA ARG A 53 -9.88 13.53 1.60
C ARG A 53 -10.65 12.53 0.75
N ILE A 54 -10.95 11.34 1.27
CA ILE A 54 -11.60 10.27 0.53
C ILE A 54 -12.90 10.74 -0.16
N PRO A 55 -13.84 11.45 0.50
CA PRO A 55 -15.11 11.81 -0.14
C PRO A 55 -14.95 12.74 -1.36
N ALA A 56 -14.08 13.75 -1.25
CA ALA A 56 -13.83 14.69 -2.34
C ALA A 56 -13.07 14.01 -3.49
N LEU A 57 -12.13 13.12 -3.16
CA LEU A 57 -11.38 12.36 -4.15
C LEU A 57 -12.29 11.37 -4.90
N GLU A 58 -13.11 10.63 -4.18
CA GLU A 58 -14.09 9.70 -4.74
C GLU A 58 -15.03 10.42 -5.72
N HIS A 59 -15.56 11.59 -5.34
CA HIS A 59 -16.41 12.40 -6.23
C HIS A 59 -15.68 12.78 -7.53
N LYS A 60 -14.43 13.25 -7.43
CA LYS A 60 -13.61 13.63 -8.59
C LYS A 60 -13.28 12.44 -9.50
N LEU A 61 -13.01 11.28 -8.92
CA LEU A 61 -12.69 10.06 -9.65
C LEU A 61 -13.93 9.52 -10.38
N LYS A 62 -15.09 9.49 -9.72
CA LYS A 62 -16.37 9.09 -10.33
C LYS A 62 -16.75 9.96 -11.52
N GLN A 63 -16.53 11.27 -11.45
CA GLN A 63 -16.72 12.19 -12.59
C GLN A 63 -15.84 11.85 -13.80
N LYS A 64 -14.73 11.13 -13.60
CA LYS A 64 -13.80 10.70 -14.65
C LYS A 64 -14.00 9.24 -15.06
N GLY A 65 -15.08 8.60 -14.62
CA GLY A 65 -15.36 7.19 -14.92
C GLY A 65 -14.55 6.20 -14.07
N VAL A 66 -13.86 6.67 -13.04
CA VAL A 66 -13.12 5.80 -12.11
C VAL A 66 -14.06 5.41 -10.95
N PRO A 67 -14.22 4.11 -10.61
CA PRO A 67 -15.26 3.65 -9.68
C PRO A 67 -15.18 4.24 -8.26
N GLY A 68 -13.97 4.60 -7.81
CA GLY A 68 -13.74 5.12 -6.47
C GLY A 68 -12.26 5.35 -6.21
N VAL A 69 -11.89 5.35 -4.93
CA VAL A 69 -10.50 5.50 -4.46
C VAL A 69 -9.86 4.12 -4.30
N PHE A 70 -8.62 3.98 -4.74
CA PHE A 70 -7.89 2.71 -4.69
C PHE A 70 -6.69 2.78 -3.74
N LEU A 71 -6.51 1.70 -2.98
CA LEU A 71 -5.32 1.37 -2.22
C LEU A 71 -4.74 0.07 -2.76
N ASP A 72 -3.60 0.18 -3.45
CA ASP A 72 -2.96 -0.96 -4.09
C ASP A 72 -1.88 -1.54 -3.16
N LEU A 73 -2.01 -2.82 -2.82
CA LEU A 73 -1.04 -3.48 -1.97
C LEU A 73 0.19 -3.88 -2.82
N GLU A 74 1.36 -3.33 -2.48
CA GLU A 74 2.62 -3.62 -3.17
C GLU A 74 3.66 -4.19 -2.18
N PRO A 75 3.42 -5.37 -1.59
CA PRO A 75 4.26 -5.87 -0.51
C PRO A 75 5.51 -6.56 -1.07
N HIS A 76 6.65 -6.33 -0.43
CA HIS A 76 7.94 -6.99 -0.74
C HIS A 76 8.51 -7.75 0.47
N LEU A 77 7.67 -8.51 1.17
CA LEU A 77 7.99 -9.05 2.50
C LEU A 77 9.10 -10.12 2.51
N LYS A 78 9.42 -10.70 1.35
CA LYS A 78 10.45 -11.76 1.21
C LYS A 78 11.75 -11.25 0.62
N GLY A 79 11.85 -9.94 0.42
CA GLY A 79 12.90 -9.30 -0.37
C GLY A 79 12.27 -8.38 -1.41
N GLY A 80 13.05 -7.40 -1.84
CA GLY A 80 12.74 -6.53 -2.97
C GLY A 80 13.76 -6.73 -4.09
N GLY A 81 13.80 -5.78 -5.01
CA GLY A 81 14.77 -5.75 -6.10
C GLY A 81 14.12 -6.05 -7.43
N GLN A 82 14.86 -5.77 -8.50
CA GLN A 82 14.36 -5.88 -9.87
C GLN A 82 13.88 -7.31 -10.20
N PHE A 83 14.42 -8.33 -9.53
CA PHE A 83 14.12 -9.74 -9.78
C PHE A 83 13.77 -10.57 -8.53
N GLY A 84 13.97 -10.05 -7.32
CA GLY A 84 13.78 -10.77 -6.05
C GLY A 84 12.53 -10.40 -5.26
N GLY A 85 11.71 -9.48 -5.79
CA GLY A 85 10.73 -8.74 -5.01
C GLY A 85 9.38 -9.39 -4.75
N PHE A 86 9.12 -10.62 -5.19
CA PHE A 86 7.76 -11.15 -5.12
C PHE A 86 7.45 -11.76 -3.75
N SER A 87 6.46 -11.19 -3.04
CA SER A 87 6.03 -11.66 -1.72
C SER A 87 5.43 -13.07 -1.70
N GLY A 88 4.90 -13.55 -2.83
CA GLY A 88 4.12 -14.80 -2.85
C GLY A 88 2.76 -14.67 -2.17
N VAL A 89 1.93 -15.70 -2.31
CA VAL A 89 0.55 -15.71 -1.78
C VAL A 89 0.49 -15.52 -0.26
N ASP A 90 1.45 -16.06 0.46
CA ASP A 90 1.58 -15.95 1.90
C ASP A 90 1.99 -14.53 2.33
N GLY A 91 2.99 -13.93 1.68
CA GLY A 91 3.41 -12.56 1.95
C GLY A 91 2.32 -11.53 1.62
N PHE A 92 1.60 -11.72 0.51
CA PHE A 92 0.41 -10.91 0.20
C PHE A 92 -0.66 -11.07 1.27
N GLY A 93 -0.93 -12.29 1.74
CA GLY A 93 -1.90 -12.51 2.81
C GLY A 93 -1.53 -11.81 4.12
N VAL A 94 -0.25 -11.83 4.50
CA VAL A 94 0.24 -11.12 5.71
C VAL A 94 0.09 -9.62 5.54
N ALA A 95 0.53 -9.07 4.41
CA ALA A 95 0.43 -7.64 4.14
C ALA A 95 -1.03 -7.15 4.08
N LEU A 96 -1.93 -7.95 3.49
CA LEU A 96 -3.36 -7.62 3.42
C LEU A 96 -3.98 -7.55 4.81
N ARG A 97 -3.72 -8.57 5.66
CA ARG A 97 -4.23 -8.58 7.05
C ARG A 97 -3.71 -7.41 7.87
N ALA A 98 -2.45 -7.03 7.69
CA ALA A 98 -1.88 -5.85 8.33
C ALA A 98 -2.57 -4.55 7.86
N LEU A 99 -2.78 -4.39 6.55
CA LEU A 99 -3.45 -3.23 5.99
C LEU A 99 -4.89 -3.11 6.49
N ILE A 100 -5.71 -4.17 6.41
CA ILE A 100 -7.11 -4.10 6.85
C ILE A 100 -7.23 -3.79 8.35
N ASN A 101 -6.37 -4.38 9.19
CA ASN A 101 -6.35 -4.07 10.62
C ASN A 101 -6.03 -2.59 10.86
N LEU A 102 -5.13 -2.01 10.07
CA LEU A 102 -4.80 -0.59 10.16
C LEU A 102 -5.95 0.29 9.67
N LEU A 103 -6.61 -0.08 8.56
CA LEU A 103 -7.79 0.63 8.05
C LEU A 103 -8.95 0.61 9.05
N ASP A 104 -9.22 -0.55 9.67
CA ASP A 104 -10.20 -0.69 10.76
C ASP A 104 -9.83 0.21 11.94
N TYR A 105 -8.55 0.24 12.33
CA TYR A 105 -8.07 1.08 13.43
C TYR A 105 -8.21 2.59 13.18
N VAL A 106 -8.09 3.03 11.92
CA VAL A 106 -8.24 4.45 11.55
C VAL A 106 -9.65 4.80 11.04
N ASP A 107 -10.60 3.86 11.10
CA ASP A 107 -11.99 4.03 10.66
C ASP A 107 -12.14 4.35 9.16
N ILE A 108 -11.35 3.68 8.31
CA ILE A 108 -11.51 3.71 6.85
C ILE A 108 -12.21 2.44 6.40
N GLY A 109 -13.45 2.57 5.93
CA GLY A 109 -14.15 1.48 5.26
C GLY A 109 -13.48 1.07 3.94
N TYR A 110 -13.54 -0.22 3.61
CA TYR A 110 -12.94 -0.76 2.39
C TYR A 110 -13.79 -1.85 1.77
N ALA A 111 -13.57 -2.09 0.47
CA ALA A 111 -14.04 -3.26 -0.24
C ALA A 111 -12.83 -3.97 -0.85
N LEU A 112 -12.70 -5.27 -0.62
CA LEU A 112 -11.64 -6.07 -1.23
C LEU A 112 -12.08 -6.53 -2.61
N THR A 113 -11.14 -6.56 -3.55
CA THR A 113 -11.36 -7.19 -4.86
C THR A 113 -11.68 -8.66 -4.66
N ASP A 114 -12.91 -9.04 -5.00
CA ASP A 114 -13.40 -10.41 -4.93
C ASP A 114 -13.15 -11.17 -6.23
N TYR A 115 -13.49 -12.46 -6.22
CA TYR A 115 -13.29 -13.32 -7.38
C TYR A 115 -14.12 -12.86 -8.57
N GLU A 116 -15.34 -12.41 -8.33
CA GLU A 116 -16.31 -11.95 -9.31
C GLU A 116 -15.78 -10.70 -10.04
N ALA A 117 -15.13 -9.78 -9.32
CA ALA A 117 -14.46 -8.62 -9.89
C ALA A 117 -13.32 -9.02 -10.82
N ILE A 118 -12.54 -10.05 -10.46
CA ILE A 118 -11.48 -10.59 -11.33
C ILE A 118 -12.07 -11.33 -12.53
N ALA A 119 -13.13 -12.12 -12.33
CA ALA A 119 -13.76 -12.88 -13.40
C ALA A 119 -14.30 -11.95 -14.51
N ARG A 120 -14.90 -10.82 -14.14
CA ARG A 120 -15.38 -9.78 -15.07
C ARG A 120 -14.29 -9.12 -15.93
N GLN A 121 -13.01 -9.26 -15.59
CA GLN A 121 -11.88 -8.68 -16.34
C GLN A 121 -11.33 -9.62 -17.42
N ARG A 122 -11.80 -10.87 -17.47
CA ARG A 122 -11.32 -11.88 -18.43
C ARG A 122 -12.00 -11.78 -19.79
N ASP A 123 -13.13 -11.08 -19.86
CA ASP A 123 -13.97 -10.86 -21.05
C ASP A 123 -13.65 -9.51 -21.69
#